data_AF-A0AAD7NUD7-F1
#
_entry.id   AF-A0AAD7NUD7-F1
#
_cell.length_a   1.000
_cell.length_b   1.000
_cell.length_c   1.000
_cell.angle_alpha   90.00
_cell.angle_beta   90.00
_cell.angle_gamma   90.00
#
_symmetry.space_group_name_H-M   'P 1'
#
loop_
_entity.id
_entity.type
_entity.pdbx_description
1 polymer ?
#
loop_
_entity_poly.entity_id
_entity_poly.type
_entity_poly.pdbx_seq_one_letter_code
_entity_poly.pdbx_strand_id
1 'polypeptide(L)'
;LSALLAEITLDASYLQAATDSADFIRFHLYNVRNIVQPDISASAGDSPCEVFSKTTPFESGLMIEGLAVLTSLTKNVSMQSL
;
A
#
# COMPACT_ATOMS: atom_id res chain seq x y z
N LEU A 1 7.81 -2.50 3.55
CA LEU A 1 8.93 -2.21 4.46
C LEU A 1 8.46 -1.73 5.83
N SER A 2 7.76 -0.60 5.94
CA SER A 2 7.34 -0.03 7.24
C SER A 2 6.59 -1.02 8.13
N ALA A 3 5.72 -1.87 7.56
CA ALA A 3 5.02 -2.91 8.31
C ALA A 3 5.99 -3.91 8.99
N LEU A 4 7.01 -4.39 8.28
CA LEU A 4 8.04 -5.28 8.82
C LEU A 4 8.90 -4.58 9.87
N LEU A 5 9.23 -3.31 9.67
CA LEU A 5 9.94 -2.52 10.68
C LEU A 5 9.10 -2.37 11.95
N ALA A 6 7.79 -2.12 11.83
CA ALA A 6 6.88 -2.08 12.97
C ALA A 6 6.83 -3.42 13.70
N GLU A 7 6.83 -4.54 12.98
CA GLU A 7 6.84 -5.89 13.57
C GLU A 7 8.12 -6.17 14.38
N ILE A 8 9.29 -5.82 13.84
CA ILE A 8 10.58 -6.13 14.47
C ILE A 8 10.90 -5.16 15.61
N THR A 9 10.54 -3.88 15.46
CA THR A 9 10.95 -2.82 16.40
C THR A 9 9.89 -2.47 17.44
N LEU A 10 8.62 -2.81 17.17
CA LEU A 10 7.46 -2.36 17.95
C LEU A 10 7.33 -0.82 18.04
N ASP A 11 7.96 -0.08 17.12
CA ASP A 11 7.89 1.37 17.06
C ASP A 11 6.59 1.82 16.36
N ALA A 12 5.81 2.62 17.08
CA ALA A 12 4.53 3.16 16.59
C ALA A 12 4.69 4.05 15.35
N SER A 13 5.87 4.66 15.14
CA SER A 13 6.15 5.50 13.98
C SER A 13 6.14 4.67 12.69
N TYR A 14 6.70 3.46 12.72
CA TYR A 14 6.66 2.55 11.57
C TYR A 14 5.27 1.98 11.35
N LEU A 15 4.52 1.72 12.43
CA LEU A 15 3.12 1.28 12.33
C LEU A 15 2.26 2.35 11.65
N GLN A 16 2.41 3.61 12.06
CA GLN A 16 1.71 4.74 11.45
C GLN A 16 2.11 4.89 9.98
N ALA A 17 3.40 4.91 9.68
CA ALA A 17 3.89 5.04 8.31
C ALA A 17 3.40 3.90 7.40
N ALA A 18 3.30 2.67 7.92
CA ALA A 18 2.75 1.53 7.20
C ALA A 18 1.25 1.69 6.92
N THR A 19 0.50 2.21 7.89
CA THR A 19 -0.94 2.51 7.76
C THR A 19 -1.17 3.59 6.70
N ASP A 20 -0.45 4.71 6.80
CA ASP A 20 -0.57 5.82 5.84
C ASP A 20 -0.21 5.38 4.41
N SER A 21 0.80 4.52 4.27
CA SER A 21 1.20 3.96 2.97
C SER A 21 0.10 3.05 2.40
N ALA A 22 -0.48 2.19 3.23
CA ALA A 22 -1.56 1.28 2.81
C ALA A 22 -2.80 2.05 2.35
N ASP A 23 -3.16 3.12 3.07
CA ASP A 23 -4.26 4.01 2.70
C ASP A 23 -3.97 4.73 1.39
N PHE A 24 -2.77 5.30 1.22
CA PHE A 24 -2.39 5.95 -0.04
C PHE A 24 -2.51 5.01 -1.24
N ILE A 25 -1.96 3.79 -1.13
CA ILE A 25 -2.03 2.78 -2.20
C ILE A 25 -3.49 2.44 -2.50
N ARG A 26 -4.32 2.22 -1.47
CA ARG A 26 -5.75 1.91 -1.63
C ARG A 26 -6.50 3.01 -2.37
N PHE A 27 -6.29 4.28 -1.99
CA PHE A 27 -7.07 5.38 -2.53
C PHE A 27 -6.60 5.85 -3.91
N HIS A 28 -5.34 5.60 -4.27
CA HIS A 28 -4.76 6.19 -5.49
C HIS A 28 -4.23 5.19 -6.50
N LEU A 29 -3.88 3.97 -6.10
CA LEU A 29 -3.22 2.99 -6.97
C LEU A 29 -4.06 1.75 -7.24
N TYR A 30 -5.19 1.53 -6.55
CA TYR A 30 -6.11 0.46 -6.94
C TYR A 30 -6.91 0.86 -8.18
N ASN A 31 -6.89 -0.01 -9.20
CA ASN A 31 -7.80 0.15 -10.33
C ASN A 31 -9.17 -0.49 -10.03
N VAL A 32 -10.11 -0.35 -10.99
CA VAL A 32 -11.50 -0.86 -10.88
C VAL A 32 -11.62 -2.38 -10.71
N ARG A 33 -10.52 -3.13 -10.88
CA ARG A 33 -10.44 -4.59 -10.68
C ARG A 33 -9.74 -4.97 -9.38
N ASN A 34 -9.49 -4.00 -8.50
CA ASN A 34 -8.72 -4.15 -7.26
C ASN A 34 -7.28 -4.63 -7.48
N ILE A 35 -6.68 -4.24 -8.61
CA ILE A 35 -5.26 -4.52 -8.87
C ILE A 35 -4.46 -3.26 -8.55
N VAL A 36 -3.37 -3.43 -7.80
CA VAL A 36 -2.43 -2.37 -7.47
C VAL A 36 -1.66 -1.98 -8.72
N GLN A 37 -1.73 -0.70 -9.08
CA GLN A 37 -0.96 -0.08 -10.15
C GLN A 37 0.44 0.33 -9.65
N PRO A 38 1.45 0.32 -10.52
CA PRO A 38 2.85 0.46 -10.10
C PRO A 38 3.24 1.87 -9.69
N ASP A 39 2.72 2.89 -10.35
CA ASP A 39 3.15 4.25 -10.12
C ASP A 39 2.06 5.28 -10.42
N ILE A 40 2.28 6.46 -9.85
CA ILE A 40 1.50 7.69 -10.07
C ILE A 40 2.50 8.81 -10.35
N SER A 41 2.29 9.55 -11.43
CA SER A 41 3.18 10.60 -11.88
C SER A 41 2.74 11.97 -11.37
N ALA A 42 3.74 12.77 -11.01
CA ALA A 42 3.63 14.21 -10.79
C ALA A 42 4.59 14.98 -11.71
N SER A 43 5.06 14.34 -12.79
CA SER A 43 6.05 14.91 -13.70
C SER A 43 5.44 16.03 -14.54
N ALA A 44 6.25 17.03 -14.88
CA ALA A 44 5.82 18.11 -15.77
C ALA A 44 5.56 17.56 -17.18
N GLY A 45 4.30 17.65 -17.64
CA GLY A 45 3.87 17.16 -18.95
C GLY A 45 2.85 16.02 -18.87
N ASP A 46 2.79 15.33 -17.74
CA ASP A 46 1.77 14.31 -17.46
C ASP A 46 0.50 14.97 -16.91
N SER A 47 -0.62 14.24 -16.97
CA SER A 47 -1.82 14.69 -16.27
C SER A 47 -1.57 14.66 -14.75
N PRO A 48 -2.12 15.61 -13.96
CA PRO A 48 -1.97 15.56 -12.52
C PRO A 48 -2.43 14.21 -11.96
N CYS A 49 -1.57 13.54 -11.20
CA CYS A 49 -1.87 12.23 -10.62
C CYS A 49 -2.15 11.15 -11.67
N GLU A 50 -1.49 11.22 -12.83
CA GLU A 50 -1.60 10.18 -13.86
C GLU A 50 -1.08 8.84 -13.33
N VAL A 51 -1.92 7.81 -13.37
CA VAL A 51 -1.59 6.46 -12.91
C VAL A 51 -1.21 5.59 -14.09
N PHE A 52 -0.07 4.91 -14.00
CA PHE A 52 0.35 4.01 -15.06
C PHE A 52 -0.50 2.72 -15.06
N SER A 53 -1.06 2.37 -16.21
CA SER A 53 -2.10 1.34 -16.30
C SER A 53 -1.57 -0.09 -16.45
N LYS A 54 -0.26 -0.27 -16.66
CA LYS A 54 0.33 -1.59 -16.87
C LYS A 54 0.51 -2.31 -15.53
N THR A 55 -0.35 -3.28 -15.29
CA THR A 55 -0.34 -4.08 -14.08
C THR A 55 0.70 -5.19 -14.14
N THR A 56 1.39 -5.46 -13.04
CA THR A 56 2.11 -6.72 -12.81
C THR A 56 1.66 -7.37 -11.50
N PRO A 57 1.88 -8.68 -11.30
CA PRO A 57 1.52 -9.34 -10.04
C PRO A 57 2.34 -8.84 -8.84
N PHE A 58 3.51 -8.25 -9.08
CA PHE A 58 4.49 -7.90 -8.06
C PHE A 58 3.94 -6.85 -7.08
N GLU A 59 3.34 -5.78 -7.58
CA GLU A 59 2.82 -4.67 -6.78
C GLU A 59 1.72 -5.15 -5.84
N SER A 60 0.80 -5.96 -6.37
CA SER A 60 -0.29 -6.53 -5.58
C SER A 60 0.22 -7.53 -4.55
N GLY A 61 1.23 -8.33 -4.90
CA GLY A 61 1.88 -9.26 -3.97
C GLY A 61 2.54 -8.55 -2.78
N LEU A 62 3.27 -7.46 -3.03
CA LEU A 62 3.88 -6.64 -1.98
C LEU A 62 2.84 -5.97 -1.09
N MET A 63 1.73 -5.49 -1.66
CA MET A 63 0.64 -4.90 -0.89
C MET A 63 0.00 -5.94 0.03
N ILE A 64 -0.28 -7.15 -0.48
CA ILE A 64 -0.84 -8.26 0.30
C ILE A 64 0.08 -8.63 1.46
N GLU A 65 1.39 -8.75 1.22
CA GLU A 65 2.38 -9.03 2.27
C GLU A 65 2.34 -7.95 3.37
N GLY A 66 2.38 -6.67 2.97
CA GLY A 66 2.34 -5.55 3.90
C GLY A 66 1.06 -5.52 4.75
N LEU A 67 -0.10 -5.74 4.13
CA LEU A 67 -1.39 -5.80 4.82
C LEU A 67 -1.49 -6.99 5.79
N ALA A 68 -0.94 -8.15 5.41
CA ALA A 68 -0.92 -9.32 6.28
C ALA A 68 -0.13 -9.05 7.58
N VAL A 69 1.03 -8.41 7.47
CA VAL A 69 1.84 -7.99 8.63
C VAL A 69 1.11 -6.92 9.45
N LEU A 70 0.57 -5.88 8.81
CA LEU A 70 -0.18 -4.84 9.54
C LEU A 70 -1.38 -5.41 10.31
N THR A 71 -2.11 -6.33 9.70
CA THR A 71 -3.23 -7.04 10.34
C THR A 71 -2.76 -7.87 11.53
N SER A 72 -1.61 -8.54 11.43
CA SER A 72 -1.07 -9.38 12.51
C SER A 72 -0.74 -8.54 13.76
N LEU A 73 -0.22 -7.33 13.56
CA LEU A 73 0.17 -6.37 14.60
C LEU A 73 -1.02 -5.68 15.25
N THR A 74 -1.97 -5.20 14.44
CA THR A 74 -3.09 -4.37 14.93
C THR A 74 -4.28 -5.18 15.42
N LYS A 75 -4.37 -6.46 15.03
CA LYS A 75 -5.59 -7.29 15.14
C LYS A 75 -6.81 -6.65 14.45
N ASN A 76 -6.57 -5.68 13.56
CA ASN A 76 -7.64 -4.97 12.89
C ASN A 76 -8.07 -5.75 11.64
N VAL A 77 -9.16 -6.51 11.77
CA VAL A 77 -9.75 -7.29 10.66
C VAL A 77 -10.25 -6.42 9.50
N SER A 78 -10.47 -5.12 9.68
CA SER A 78 -10.83 -4.25 8.54
C SER A 78 -9.72 -4.21 7.48
N MET A 79 -8.46 -4.44 7.89
CA MET A 79 -7.30 -4.51 7.00
C MET A 79 -7.24 -5.79 6.15
N GLN A 80 -8.04 -6.82 6.46
CA GLN A 80 -8.19 -8.02 5.62
C GLN A 80 -9.12 -7.80 4.42
N SER A 81 -9.89 -6.71 4.45
CA SER A 81 -10.81 -6.30 3.38
C SER A 81 -10.30 -5.08 2.59
N LEU A 82 -9.09 -4.62 2.90
CA LEU A 82 -8.29 -3.73 2.07
C LEU A 82 -7.65 -4.52 0.91
#